data_AF-A0A0D0ARQ2-F1
#
_entry.id   AF-A0A0D0ARQ2-F1
#
_cell.length_a   1.000
_cell.length_b   1.000
_cell.length_c   1.000
_cell.angle_alpha   90.00
_cell.angle_beta   90.00
_cell.angle_gamma   90.00
#
_symmetry.space_group_name_H-M   'P 1'
#
loop_
_entity.id
_entity.type
_entity.pdbx_description
1 polymer ?
#
loop_
_entity_poly.entity_id
_entity_poly.type
_entity_poly.pdbx_seq_one_letter_code
_entity_poly.pdbx_strand_id
1 'polypeptide(L)' 'MKFFTLISTISALLVAPIGTGAIAPDSDSACRCPNNCQHQFDDSCAFYQDGNVVNRACVNGNGGLTCAT' A
#
# COMPACT_ATOMS: atom_id res chain seq x y z
N MET A 1 -32.49 -20.60 -33.24
CA MET A 1 -31.09 -20.59 -32.77
C MET A 1 -31.11 -19.80 -31.46
N LYS A 2 -31.33 -20.44 -30.31
CA LYS A 2 -30.36 -21.10 -29.40
C LYS A 2 -29.29 -20.13 -28.85
N PHE A 3 -29.17 -20.19 -27.52
CA PHE A 3 -28.03 -19.83 -26.65
C PHE A 3 -28.08 -18.49 -25.89
N PHE A 4 -28.50 -18.64 -24.62
CA PHE A 4 -28.08 -17.89 -23.46
C PHE A 4 -26.61 -17.43 -23.52
N THR A 5 -26.32 -16.19 -23.14
CA THR A 5 -25.03 -15.86 -22.51
C THR A 5 -25.21 -14.72 -21.51
N LEU A 6 -25.21 -15.12 -20.24
CA LEU A 6 -24.94 -14.29 -19.07
C LEU A 6 -23.52 -13.72 -19.21
N ILE A 7 -23.34 -12.41 -19.12
CA ILE A 7 -22.04 -11.82 -18.80
C ILE A 7 -22.21 -10.89 -17.61
N SER A 8 -22.09 -11.53 -16.44
CA SER A 8 -21.71 -10.96 -15.17
C SER A 8 -20.57 -9.95 -15.35
N THR A 9 -20.88 -8.66 -15.42
CA THR A 9 -19.92 -7.59 -15.12
C THR A 9 -19.85 -7.44 -13.61
N ILE A 10 -19.33 -8.48 -12.94
CA ILE A 10 -18.80 -8.31 -11.60
C ILE A 10 -17.48 -7.56 -11.83
N SER A 11 -17.55 -6.23 -11.81
CA SER A 11 -16.39 -5.39 -11.59
C SER A 11 -15.85 -5.77 -10.22
N ALA A 12 -14.98 -6.79 -10.20
CA ALA A 12 -14.12 -7.07 -9.08
C ALA A 12 -13.17 -5.86 -8.97
N LEU A 13 -13.64 -4.83 -8.28
CA LEU A 13 -12.75 -3.95 -7.53
C LEU A 13 -12.01 -4.90 -6.58
N LEU A 14 -10.85 -5.35 -7.03
CA LEU A 14 -9.83 -5.94 -6.19
C LEU A 14 -9.36 -4.81 -5.26
N VAL A 15 -10.17 -4.55 -4.23
CA VAL A 15 -9.67 -3.91 -3.02
C VAL A 15 -8.70 -4.94 -2.46
N ALA A 16 -7.43 -4.80 -2.85
CA ALA A 16 -6.36 -5.50 -2.18
C ALA A 16 -6.53 -5.18 -0.69
N PRO A 17 -6.68 -6.19 0.18
CA PRO A 17 -6.62 -5.92 1.60
C PRO A 17 -5.24 -5.31 1.84
N ILE A 18 -5.21 -4.05 2.23
CA ILE A 18 -4.09 -3.42 2.93
C ILE A 18 -4.05 -4.07 4.32
N GLY A 19 -3.77 -5.37 4.31
CA GLY A 19 -3.31 -6.08 5.48
C GLY A 19 -1.92 -5.54 5.78
N THR A 20 -1.64 -5.40 7.06
CA THR A 20 -0.29 -5.29 7.63
C THR A 20 0.66 -6.25 6.88
N GLY A 21 1.37 -5.77 5.86
CA GLY A 21 2.10 -6.62 4.91
C GLY A 21 2.13 -6.15 3.44
N ALA A 22 1.39 -5.11 3.07
CA ALA A 22 1.54 -4.49 1.75
C ALA A 22 2.88 -3.70 1.68
N ILE A 23 3.76 -4.07 0.75
CA ILE A 23 4.99 -3.30 0.48
C ILE A 23 4.62 -2.06 -0.33
N ALA A 24 4.99 -0.88 0.17
CA ALA A 24 4.69 0.37 -0.50
C ALA A 24 5.58 0.60 -1.75
N PRO A 25 5.09 1.36 -2.73
CA PRO A 25 5.87 1.67 -3.94
C PRO A 25 7.05 2.62 -3.68
N ASP A 26 6.96 3.45 -2.64
CA ASP A 26 7.97 4.45 -2.28
C ASP A 26 7.98 4.71 -0.75
N SER A 27 9.02 5.40 -0.27
CA SER A 27 9.24 5.66 1.16
C SER A 27 8.18 6.53 1.80
N ASP A 28 7.60 7.49 1.08
CA ASP A 28 6.57 8.37 1.64
C ASP A 28 5.24 7.61 1.76
N SER A 29 4.84 6.90 0.70
CA SER A 29 3.62 6.07 0.67
C SER A 29 3.62 4.97 1.72
N ALA A 30 4.79 4.51 2.15
CA ALA A 30 4.95 3.50 3.20
C ALA A 30 4.49 3.97 4.60
N CYS A 31 4.55 5.28 4.85
CA CYS A 31 4.11 5.88 6.11
C CYS A 31 2.89 6.80 5.93
N ARG A 32 2.52 7.09 4.67
CA ARG A 32 1.43 7.98 4.28
C ARG A 32 0.44 7.21 3.42
N CYS A 33 -0.09 6.10 3.93
CA CYS A 33 -1.01 5.32 3.13
C CYS A 33 -2.40 6.02 2.99
N PRO A 34 -3.03 5.89 1.81
CA PRO A 34 -4.32 6.51 1.54
C PRO A 34 -5.40 5.88 2.41
N ASN A 35 -6.29 6.70 2.98
CA ASN A 35 -7.34 6.34 3.96
C ASN A 35 -6.93 6.30 5.44
N ASN A 36 -5.94 7.08 5.85
CA ASN A 36 -5.69 7.35 7.28
C ASN A 36 -5.36 6.08 8.09
N CYS A 37 -4.66 5.13 7.48
CA CYS A 37 -3.82 4.17 8.21
C CYS A 37 -2.84 5.03 9.04
N GLN A 38 -3.12 5.18 10.33
CA GLN A 38 -2.32 6.02 11.20
C GLN A 38 -1.02 5.28 11.52
N HIS A 39 -0.07 5.30 10.59
CA HIS A 39 1.31 5.03 10.96
C HIS A 39 1.75 6.10 11.95
N GLN A 40 2.34 5.66 13.05
CA GLN A 40 2.94 6.50 14.06
C GLN A 40 4.42 6.67 13.79
N PHE A 41 5.03 7.63 14.48
CA PHE A 41 6.48 7.72 14.52
C PHE A 41 7.03 6.41 15.12
N ASP A 42 8.10 5.89 14.52
CA ASP A 42 8.74 4.60 14.83
C ASP A 42 7.98 3.35 14.35
N ASP A 43 6.82 3.49 13.70
CA ASP A 43 6.12 2.35 13.12
C ASP A 43 6.96 1.70 12.01
N SER A 44 7.03 0.37 12.03
CA SER A 44 7.69 -0.39 10.97
C SER A 44 7.00 -0.19 9.63
N CYS A 45 7.80 0.11 8.61
CA CYS A 45 7.36 0.41 7.25
C CYS A 45 8.25 -0.29 6.22
N ALA A 46 7.66 -0.72 5.10
CA ALA A 46 8.40 -1.39 4.04
C ALA A 46 8.06 -0.82 2.66
N PHE A 47 9.07 -0.62 1.82
CA PHE A 47 8.90 -0.12 0.45
C PHE A 47 9.89 -0.72 -0.54
N TYR A 48 9.59 -0.58 -1.84
CA TYR A 48 10.50 -0.99 -2.91
C TYR A 48 11.58 0.06 -3.18
N GLN A 49 12.83 -0.36 -3.16
CA GLN A 49 13.99 0.44 -3.54
C GLN A 49 14.91 -0.42 -4.42
N ASP A 50 15.19 0.05 -5.64
CA ASP A 50 16.03 -0.66 -6.61
C ASP A 50 15.62 -2.13 -6.86
N GLY A 51 14.31 -2.38 -6.89
CA GLY A 51 13.74 -3.72 -7.07
C GLY A 51 13.77 -4.63 -5.83
N ASN A 52 14.27 -4.13 -4.70
CA ASN A 52 14.32 -4.84 -3.43
C ASN A 52 13.30 -4.28 -2.43
N VAL A 53 12.83 -5.14 -1.53
CA VAL A 53 12.00 -4.69 -0.40
C VAL A 53 12.91 -4.26 0.73
N VAL A 54 12.75 -3.02 1.18
CA VAL A 54 13.49 -2.45 2.31
C VAL A 54 12.53 -2.22 3.46
N ASN A 55 12.89 -2.68 4.65
CA ASN A 55 12.11 -2.48 5.87
C ASN A 55 12.83 -1.47 6.78
N ARG A 56 12.15 -0.41 7.18
CA ARG A 56 12.66 0.66 8.06
C ARG A 56 11.57 1.13 9.04
N ALA A 57 11.71 2.34 9.58
CA ALA A 57 10.74 2.94 10.48
C ALA A 57 10.21 4.28 9.92
N CYS A 58 8.99 4.64 10.32
CA CYS A 58 8.41 5.92 9.99
C CYS A 58 9.03 7.03 10.83
N VAL A 59 9.67 7.99 10.18
CA VAL A 59 10.28 9.17 10.82
C VAL A 59 9.68 10.46 10.27
N ASN A 60 9.82 11.57 10.99
CA ASN A 60 9.37 12.87 10.49
C ASN A 60 10.28 13.35 9.34
N GLY A 61 9.71 13.52 8.14
CA GLY A 61 10.42 13.98 6.94
C GLY A 61 9.46 14.51 5.87
N ASN A 62 9.95 15.42 5.04
CA ASN A 62 9.20 15.97 3.89
C ASN A 62 7.79 16.53 4.22
N GLY A 63 7.64 17.12 5.41
CA GLY A 63 6.36 17.68 5.90
C GLY A 63 5.33 16.65 6.39
N GLY A 64 5.73 15.39 6.63
CA GLY A 64 4.89 14.32 7.18
C GLY A 64 5.73 13.18 7.76
N LEU A 65 5.16 11.98 7.88
CA LEU A 65 5.94 10.77 8.16
C LEU A 65 6.48 10.19 6.85
N THR A 66 7.72 9.73 6.86
CA THR A 66 8.39 9.08 5.73
C THR A 66 9.19 7.88 6.22
N CYS A 67 9.28 6.83 5.41
CA CYS A 67 9.96 5.59 5.80
C CYS A 67 11.47 5.72 5.60
N ALA A 68 12.21 5.90 6.70
CA ALA A 68 13.67 6.08 6.67
C ALA A 68 14.33 5.44 7.91
N THR A 69 15.66 5.55 8.00
CA THR A 69 16.44 5.08 9.15
C THR A 69 16.58 6.17 10.19
#